data_AF-A0A061S4I6-F1
#
_entry.id   AF-A0A061S4I6-F1
#
_cell.length_a   1.000
_cell.length_b   1.000
_cell.length_c   1.000
_cell.angle_alpha   90.00
_cell.angle_beta   90.00
_cell.angle_gamma   90.00
#
_symmetry.space_group_name_H-M   'P 1'
#
loop_
_entity.id
_entity.type
_entity.pdbx_description
1 polymer ?
#
loop_
_entity_poly.entity_id
_entity_poly.type
_entity_poly.pdbx_seq_one_letter_code
_entity_poly.pdbx_strand_id
1 'polypeptide(L)'
;MQGVMQATKTYYDSTEIMLQLWCHETFRVIGDRMWDHADKKWLQGQLDEKLMSLFNTSWSSLFEATDGVCPPFVSFMRPVDNPPYEPVTDPKALKDYLIEKLEDYALEPGNSAMDLVLFNDAIQHVCRIHRIITQPRGNALLVGVGGSGRKSLCRLATYVAEQKCFMIEIGRNYRATEFREDLKLLYRQAGCANKPTIFLFDETQIVEESFVEYINNILTSGEVPNLFTKDELPGVLDEVR
;
A
#
# COMPACT_ATOMS: atom_id res chain seq x y z
N MET A 1 -6.78 -10.46 -9.26
CA MET A 1 -5.82 -10.85 -10.31
C MET A 1 -4.58 -9.97 -10.36
N GLN A 2 -4.69 -8.63 -10.23
CA GLN A 2 -3.56 -7.72 -10.38
C GLN A 2 -2.28 -8.12 -9.60
N GLY A 3 -2.40 -8.52 -8.32
CA GLY A 3 -1.20 -8.91 -7.57
C GLY A 3 -0.61 -10.27 -7.97
N VAL A 4 -1.42 -11.20 -8.52
CA VAL A 4 -0.90 -12.45 -9.10
C VAL A 4 -0.09 -12.18 -10.38
N MET A 5 -0.45 -11.12 -11.12
CA MET A 5 0.27 -10.70 -12.34
C MET A 5 1.65 -10.10 -12.06
N GLN A 6 2.03 -9.91 -10.81
CA GLN A 6 3.39 -9.51 -10.43
C GLN A 6 4.38 -10.70 -10.50
N ALA A 7 3.86 -11.93 -10.65
CA ALA A 7 4.70 -13.10 -10.83
C ALA A 7 5.50 -13.03 -12.14
N THR A 8 6.79 -13.29 -12.04
CA THR A 8 7.67 -13.39 -13.21
C THR A 8 8.34 -14.75 -13.23
N LYS A 9 8.51 -15.32 -14.43
CA LYS A 9 9.07 -16.68 -14.63
C LYS A 9 10.45 -16.87 -13.98
N THR A 10 11.21 -15.80 -13.83
CA THR A 10 12.54 -15.81 -13.19
C THR A 10 12.48 -16.20 -11.71
N TYR A 11 11.42 -15.80 -11.00
CA TYR A 11 11.28 -16.02 -9.56
C TYR A 11 10.15 -16.98 -9.19
N TYR A 12 9.22 -17.21 -10.13
CA TYR A 12 8.12 -18.15 -9.99
C TYR A 12 8.34 -19.33 -10.94
N ASP A 13 9.23 -20.23 -10.53
CA ASP A 13 9.69 -21.39 -11.31
C ASP A 13 9.00 -22.71 -10.94
N SER A 14 8.25 -22.73 -9.84
CA SER A 14 7.53 -23.91 -9.35
C SER A 14 6.02 -23.67 -9.25
N THR A 15 5.25 -24.76 -9.34
CA THR A 15 3.81 -24.73 -9.08
C THR A 15 3.52 -24.28 -7.64
N GLU A 16 4.38 -24.67 -6.70
CA GLU A 16 4.23 -24.38 -5.28
C GLU A 16 4.21 -22.87 -4.99
N ILE A 17 5.23 -22.13 -5.43
CA ILE A 17 5.31 -20.68 -5.17
C ILE A 17 4.18 -19.91 -5.87
N MET A 18 3.74 -20.39 -7.04
CA MET A 18 2.59 -19.82 -7.74
C MET A 18 1.28 -20.04 -6.97
N LEU A 19 1.08 -21.24 -6.38
CA LEU A 19 -0.08 -21.52 -5.54
C LEU A 19 -0.03 -20.74 -4.23
N GLN A 20 1.15 -20.59 -3.60
CA GLN A 20 1.33 -19.76 -2.41
C GLN A 20 0.93 -18.30 -2.69
N LEU A 21 1.39 -17.74 -3.81
CA LEU A 21 0.99 -16.40 -4.25
C LEU A 21 -0.52 -16.30 -4.47
N TRP A 22 -1.12 -17.29 -5.13
CA TRP A 22 -2.56 -17.30 -5.36
C TRP A 22 -3.35 -17.30 -4.05
N CYS A 23 -2.96 -18.13 -3.08
CA CYS A 23 -3.54 -18.16 -1.74
C CYS A 23 -3.36 -16.81 -1.04
N HIS A 24 -2.14 -16.27 -1.03
CA HIS A 24 -1.82 -14.97 -0.43
C HIS A 24 -2.71 -13.87 -1.01
N GLU A 25 -2.74 -13.74 -2.34
CA GLU A 25 -3.51 -12.72 -3.05
C GLU A 25 -5.01 -12.87 -2.85
N THR A 26 -5.51 -14.09 -2.70
CA THR A 26 -6.93 -14.32 -2.36
C THR A 26 -7.24 -13.77 -0.97
N PHE A 27 -6.35 -13.97 0.00
CA PHE A 27 -6.48 -13.37 1.33
C PHE A 27 -6.36 -11.84 1.31
N ARG A 28 -5.49 -11.27 0.46
CA ARG A 28 -5.37 -9.81 0.34
C ARG A 28 -6.61 -9.18 -0.30
N VAL A 29 -7.25 -9.86 -1.24
CA VAL A 29 -8.44 -9.34 -1.93
C VAL A 29 -9.72 -9.57 -1.13
N ILE A 30 -9.89 -10.77 -0.54
CA ILE A 30 -11.13 -11.16 0.13
C ILE A 30 -10.94 -11.11 1.64
N GLY A 31 -9.91 -11.75 2.16
CA GLY A 31 -9.66 -11.90 3.59
C GLY A 31 -9.44 -10.58 4.35
N ASP A 32 -8.84 -9.58 3.73
CA ASP A 32 -8.64 -8.25 4.34
C ASP A 32 -9.95 -7.47 4.56
N ARG A 33 -11.04 -7.87 3.90
CA ARG A 33 -12.39 -7.28 4.08
C ARG A 33 -13.22 -8.02 5.14
N MET A 34 -12.71 -9.13 5.67
CA MET A 34 -13.39 -9.94 6.68
C MET A 34 -13.09 -9.41 8.08
N TRP A 35 -14.15 -9.26 8.87
CA TRP A 35 -14.09 -8.73 10.23
C TRP A 35 -13.58 -9.77 11.23
N ASP A 36 -14.11 -10.99 11.22
CA ASP A 36 -13.81 -11.99 12.23
C ASP A 36 -12.81 -13.07 11.77
N HIS A 37 -12.33 -13.84 12.75
CA HIS A 37 -11.44 -14.98 12.49
C HIS A 37 -12.16 -16.19 11.89
N ALA A 38 -13.48 -16.31 12.08
CA ALA A 38 -14.27 -17.43 11.58
C ALA A 38 -14.40 -17.36 10.05
N ASP A 39 -14.68 -16.17 9.50
CA ASP A 39 -14.75 -15.88 8.08
C ASP A 39 -13.41 -16.13 7.39
N LYS A 40 -12.31 -15.70 8.02
CA LYS A 40 -10.95 -15.94 7.50
C LYS A 40 -10.61 -17.43 7.48
N LYS A 41 -11.02 -18.17 8.51
CA LYS A 41 -10.84 -19.64 8.56
C LYS A 41 -11.73 -20.35 7.54
N TRP A 42 -12.94 -19.87 7.33
CA TRP A 42 -13.84 -20.36 6.28
C TRP A 42 -13.21 -20.15 4.90
N LEU A 43 -12.66 -18.95 4.62
CA LEU A 43 -11.95 -18.66 3.37
C LEU A 43 -10.76 -19.59 3.17
N GLN A 44 -9.99 -19.86 4.23
CA GLN A 44 -8.90 -20.83 4.20
C GLN A 44 -9.41 -22.22 3.81
N GLY A 45 -10.52 -22.68 4.40
CA GLY A 45 -11.13 -23.97 4.07
C GLY A 45 -11.59 -24.05 2.61
N GLN A 46 -12.19 -22.96 2.09
CA GLN A 46 -12.58 -22.90 0.68
C GLN A 46 -11.37 -22.97 -0.26
N LEU A 47 -10.26 -22.32 0.10
CA LEU A 47 -9.01 -22.43 -0.65
C LEU A 47 -8.44 -23.85 -0.58
N ASP A 48 -8.45 -24.47 0.60
CA ASP A 48 -7.97 -25.84 0.81
C ASP A 48 -8.75 -26.87 -0.03
N GLU A 49 -10.07 -26.75 -0.10
CA GLU A 49 -10.92 -27.56 -0.98
C GLU A 49 -10.52 -27.43 -2.47
N LYS A 50 -10.18 -26.21 -2.93
CA LYS A 50 -9.72 -25.98 -4.31
C LYS A 50 -8.31 -26.48 -4.54
N LEU A 51 -7.41 -26.33 -3.56
CA LEU A 51 -6.06 -26.90 -3.61
C LEU A 51 -6.12 -28.42 -3.78
N MET A 52 -6.96 -29.10 -2.99
CA MET A 52 -7.10 -30.56 -3.06
C MET A 52 -7.70 -31.02 -4.38
N SER A 53 -8.81 -30.40 -4.81
CA SER A 53 -9.56 -30.85 -5.99
C SER A 53 -8.86 -30.53 -7.33
N LEU A 54 -8.14 -29.41 -7.44
CA LEU A 54 -7.55 -28.95 -8.69
C LEU A 54 -6.05 -29.23 -8.80
N PHE A 55 -5.34 -29.25 -7.67
CA PHE A 55 -3.88 -29.29 -7.65
C PHE A 55 -3.32 -30.46 -6.85
N ASN A 56 -4.17 -31.30 -6.24
CA ASN A 56 -3.79 -32.45 -5.42
C ASN A 56 -2.77 -32.08 -4.32
N THR A 57 -2.96 -30.91 -3.71
CA THR A 57 -2.18 -30.41 -2.57
C THR A 57 -3.12 -29.83 -1.52
N SER A 58 -2.60 -29.49 -0.33
CA SER A 58 -3.37 -28.86 0.74
C SER A 58 -2.68 -27.58 1.21
N TRP A 59 -3.42 -26.72 1.91
CA TRP A 59 -2.89 -25.55 2.59
C TRP A 59 -1.75 -25.92 3.54
N SER A 60 -1.92 -26.99 4.33
CA SER A 60 -0.90 -27.44 5.28
C SER A 60 0.39 -27.88 4.59
N SER A 61 0.30 -28.58 3.46
CA SER A 61 1.47 -28.97 2.67
C SER A 61 2.14 -27.77 2.01
N LEU A 62 1.34 -26.82 1.52
CA LEU A 62 1.84 -25.63 0.82
C LEU A 62 2.58 -24.66 1.74
N PHE A 63 2.23 -24.63 3.03
CA PHE A 63 2.80 -23.73 4.03
C PHE A 63 3.49 -24.49 5.18
N GLU A 64 4.00 -25.69 4.91
CA GLU A 64 4.68 -26.51 5.92
C GLU A 64 5.90 -25.80 6.52
N ALA A 65 6.70 -25.13 5.67
CA ALA A 65 7.88 -24.38 6.07
C ALA A 65 7.59 -23.18 6.99
N THR A 66 6.32 -22.77 7.09
CA THR A 66 5.85 -21.64 7.89
C THR A 66 4.77 -22.07 8.89
N ASP A 67 4.82 -23.32 9.35
CA ASP A 67 3.92 -23.90 10.35
C ASP A 67 2.42 -23.75 10.00
N GLY A 68 2.10 -23.85 8.71
CA GLY A 68 0.73 -23.72 8.19
C GLY A 68 0.24 -22.28 8.08
N VAL A 69 1.10 -21.28 8.25
CA VAL A 69 0.76 -19.85 8.13
C VAL A 69 1.22 -19.32 6.78
N CYS A 70 0.33 -18.68 6.02
CA CYS A 70 0.71 -18.01 4.79
C CYS A 70 1.56 -16.76 5.11
N PRO A 71 2.83 -16.68 4.67
CA PRO A 71 3.69 -15.53 4.94
C PRO A 71 3.22 -14.28 4.18
N PRO A 72 3.61 -13.07 4.62
CA PRO A 72 3.43 -11.88 3.82
C PRO A 72 4.31 -11.98 2.56
N PHE A 73 3.80 -11.47 1.44
CA PHE A 73 4.59 -11.27 0.24
C PHE A 73 5.04 -9.81 0.19
N VAL A 74 6.29 -9.58 -0.18
CA VAL A 74 6.91 -8.25 -0.21
C VAL A 74 7.79 -8.10 -1.44
N SER A 75 8.08 -6.86 -1.84
CA SER A 75 8.94 -6.55 -3.00
C SER A 75 9.98 -5.48 -2.66
N PHE A 76 10.55 -5.56 -1.45
CA PHE A 76 11.57 -4.62 -0.96
C PHE A 76 12.74 -5.27 -0.21
N MET A 77 12.68 -6.58 0.06
CA MET A 77 13.68 -7.28 0.89
C MET A 77 14.95 -7.65 0.12
N ARG A 78 14.86 -7.92 -1.19
CA ARG A 78 16.05 -8.23 -1.99
C ARG A 78 16.80 -6.94 -2.34
N PRO A 79 18.14 -6.89 -2.22
CA PRO A 79 18.93 -5.71 -2.54
C PRO A 79 19.17 -5.58 -4.06
N VAL A 80 18.10 -5.38 -4.83
CA VAL A 80 18.12 -5.18 -6.29
C VAL A 80 17.16 -4.06 -6.66
N ASP A 81 17.39 -3.36 -7.77
CA ASP A 81 16.62 -2.17 -8.15
C ASP A 81 15.11 -2.41 -8.33
N ASN A 82 14.72 -3.65 -8.64
CA ASN A 82 13.32 -4.07 -8.74
C ASN A 82 13.13 -5.43 -8.08
N PRO A 83 12.98 -5.47 -6.75
CA PRO A 83 12.85 -6.72 -6.03
C PRO A 83 11.58 -7.46 -6.48
N PRO A 84 11.63 -8.78 -6.67
CA PRO A 84 10.43 -9.53 -6.97
C PRO A 84 9.45 -9.47 -5.80
N TYR A 85 8.17 -9.49 -6.12
CA TYR A 85 7.13 -9.77 -5.14
C TYR A 85 7.24 -11.24 -4.74
N GLU A 86 7.57 -11.56 -3.49
CA GLU A 86 7.87 -12.93 -3.07
C GLU A 86 7.55 -13.16 -1.57
N PRO A 87 7.35 -14.41 -1.13
CA PRO A 87 7.05 -14.68 0.27
C PRO A 87 8.25 -14.41 1.17
N VAL A 88 8.00 -13.80 2.32
CA VAL A 88 9.02 -13.62 3.35
C VAL A 88 9.34 -14.96 4.00
N THR A 89 10.60 -15.36 3.93
CA THR A 89 11.11 -16.61 4.52
C THR A 89 11.58 -16.45 5.95
N ASP A 90 12.10 -15.27 6.31
CA ASP A 90 12.55 -14.94 7.67
C ASP A 90 11.78 -13.73 8.22
N PRO A 91 10.76 -13.95 9.08
CA PRO A 91 10.01 -12.88 9.73
C PRO A 91 10.85 -11.96 10.61
N LYS A 92 11.96 -12.46 11.16
CA LYS A 92 12.88 -11.66 11.97
C LYS A 92 13.66 -10.70 11.08
N ALA A 93 14.20 -11.19 9.96
CA ALA A 93 14.89 -10.33 8.99
C ALA A 93 13.96 -9.23 8.44
N LEU A 94 12.68 -9.54 8.17
CA LEU A 94 11.68 -8.54 7.79
C LEU A 94 11.50 -7.47 8.88
N LYS A 95 11.40 -7.89 10.14
CA LYS A 95 11.26 -6.96 11.27
C LYS A 95 12.49 -6.05 11.38
N ASP A 96 13.68 -6.63 11.34
CA ASP A 96 14.94 -5.90 11.48
C ASP A 96 15.09 -4.89 10.33
N TYR A 97 14.75 -5.28 9.09
CA TYR A 97 14.71 -4.38 7.93
C TYR A 97 13.75 -3.19 8.12
N LEU A 98 12.53 -3.44 8.62
CA LEU A 98 11.57 -2.35 8.84
C LEU A 98 11.97 -1.43 9.99
N ILE A 99 12.69 -1.93 11.00
CA ILE A 99 13.27 -1.10 12.07
C ILE A 99 14.36 -0.21 11.49
N GLU A 100 15.27 -0.75 10.68
CA GLU A 100 16.30 0.03 9.98
C GLU A 100 15.67 1.14 9.14
N LYS A 101 14.62 0.83 8.36
CA LYS A 101 13.90 1.84 7.57
C LYS A 101 13.19 2.89 8.41
N LEU A 102 12.74 2.55 9.60
CA LEU A 102 12.15 3.51 10.54
C LEU A 102 13.22 4.47 11.10
N GLU A 103 14.43 3.97 11.36
CA GLU A 103 15.58 4.75 11.81
C GLU A 103 16.10 5.66 10.69
N ASP A 104 16.31 5.13 9.48
CA ASP A 104 16.70 5.89 8.28
C ASP A 104 15.75 7.06 8.03
N TYR A 105 14.44 6.79 8.09
CA TYR A 105 13.41 7.80 7.92
C TYR A 105 13.58 8.97 8.89
N ALA A 106 13.95 8.71 10.15
CA ALA A 106 14.13 9.73 11.16
C ALA A 106 15.42 10.56 10.96
N LEU A 107 16.42 10.02 10.25
CA LEU A 107 17.66 10.70 9.93
C LEU A 107 17.54 11.63 8.71
N GLU A 108 16.54 11.41 7.85
CA GLU A 108 16.33 12.24 6.66
C GLU A 108 15.87 13.68 6.99
N PRO A 109 16.49 14.71 6.38
CA PRO A 109 16.10 16.09 6.60
C PRO A 109 14.63 16.35 6.24
N GLY A 110 13.90 17.00 7.15
CA GLY A 110 12.48 17.33 6.97
C GLY A 110 11.51 16.25 7.48
N ASN A 111 12.00 15.07 7.82
CA ASN A 111 11.20 14.06 8.48
C ASN A 111 11.25 14.23 10.01
N SER A 112 10.17 13.85 10.67
CA SER A 112 10.12 13.74 12.14
C SER A 112 10.06 12.28 12.52
N ALA A 113 10.82 11.90 13.55
CA ALA A 113 10.83 10.54 14.07
C ALA A 113 9.41 10.04 14.37
N MET A 114 9.15 8.79 14.00
CA MET A 114 7.88 8.12 14.25
C MET A 114 8.02 7.20 15.46
N ASP A 115 7.25 7.45 16.51
CA ASP A 115 7.17 6.55 17.67
C ASP A 115 6.30 5.34 17.32
N LEU A 116 6.92 4.34 16.67
CA LEU A 116 6.24 3.15 16.17
C LEU A 116 6.91 1.90 16.71
N VAL A 117 6.14 1.09 17.44
CA VAL A 117 6.59 -0.23 17.90
C VAL A 117 6.15 -1.28 16.87
N LEU A 118 7.12 -1.96 16.24
CA LEU A 118 6.88 -2.99 15.23
C LEU A 118 6.67 -4.38 15.85
N PHE A 119 5.43 -4.63 16.29
CA PHE A 119 4.92 -5.97 16.59
C PHE A 119 4.36 -6.65 15.33
N ASN A 120 4.01 -7.94 15.43
CA ASN A 120 3.65 -8.75 14.26
C ASN A 120 2.53 -8.13 13.41
N ASP A 121 1.43 -7.67 14.02
CA ASP A 121 0.32 -7.09 13.23
C ASP A 121 0.73 -5.76 12.57
N ALA A 122 1.54 -4.94 13.24
CA ALA A 122 2.06 -3.70 12.64
C ALA A 122 2.89 -4.00 11.38
N ILE A 123 3.77 -5.01 11.43
CA ILE A 123 4.57 -5.47 10.28
C ILE A 123 3.65 -5.97 9.15
N GLN A 124 2.64 -6.76 9.50
CA GLN A 124 1.66 -7.25 8.51
C GLN A 124 0.88 -6.09 7.87
N HIS A 125 0.51 -5.06 8.64
CA HIS A 125 -0.13 -3.86 8.10
C HIS A 125 0.78 -3.08 7.16
N VAL A 126 2.06 -2.91 7.49
CA VAL A 126 3.05 -2.28 6.59
C VAL A 126 3.13 -3.06 5.27
N CYS A 127 3.23 -4.40 5.32
CA CYS A 127 3.27 -5.24 4.11
C CYS A 127 2.00 -5.10 3.26
N ARG A 128 0.82 -5.04 3.89
CA ARG A 128 -0.46 -4.83 3.21
C ARG A 128 -0.54 -3.47 2.54
N ILE A 129 -0.16 -2.41 3.26
CA ILE A 129 -0.16 -1.04 2.70
C ILE A 129 0.82 -0.97 1.54
N HIS A 130 2.06 -1.46 1.74
CA HIS A 130 3.08 -1.52 0.71
C HIS A 130 2.58 -2.21 -0.57
N ARG A 131 1.97 -3.40 -0.45
CA ARG A 131 1.35 -4.11 -1.58
C ARG A 131 0.33 -3.24 -2.32
N ILE A 132 -0.51 -2.51 -1.60
CA ILE A 132 -1.57 -1.69 -2.23
C ILE A 132 -0.96 -0.49 -2.95
N ILE A 133 -0.05 0.25 -2.32
CA ILE A 133 0.49 1.51 -2.87
C ILE A 133 1.49 1.31 -4.02
N THR A 134 2.08 0.11 -4.12
CA THR A 134 2.96 -0.26 -5.25
C THR A 134 2.20 -0.75 -6.48
N GLN A 135 0.89 -0.97 -6.36
CA GLN A 135 0.05 -1.32 -7.50
C GLN A 135 -0.39 -0.07 -8.26
N PRO A 136 -0.43 -0.12 -9.61
CA PRO A 136 -1.01 0.96 -10.41
C PRO A 136 -2.42 1.32 -9.95
N ARG A 137 -2.66 2.62 -9.72
CA ARG A 137 -3.93 3.18 -9.19
C ARG A 137 -4.37 2.60 -7.84
N GLY A 138 -3.42 2.08 -7.05
CA GLY A 138 -3.67 1.55 -5.72
C GLY A 138 -4.20 2.61 -4.76
N ASN A 139 -5.24 2.28 -4.01
CA ASN A 139 -5.79 3.11 -2.95
C ASN A 139 -6.24 2.23 -1.77
N ALA A 140 -6.14 2.77 -0.56
CA ALA A 140 -6.47 2.06 0.67
C ALA A 140 -7.26 2.98 1.61
N LEU A 141 -8.36 2.48 2.15
CA LEU A 141 -9.04 3.08 3.30
C LEU A 141 -8.58 2.35 4.57
N LEU A 142 -7.84 3.05 5.43
CA LEU A 142 -7.32 2.48 6.67
C LEU A 142 -8.31 2.72 7.82
N VAL A 143 -9.06 1.67 8.16
CA VAL A 143 -10.07 1.71 9.24
C VAL A 143 -9.46 1.14 10.53
N GLY A 144 -9.62 1.85 11.63
CA GLY A 144 -9.15 1.41 12.95
C GLY A 144 -9.44 2.45 14.02
N VAL A 145 -9.30 2.04 15.27
CA VAL A 145 -9.47 2.95 16.42
C VAL A 145 -8.36 4.01 16.46
N GLY A 146 -8.62 5.16 17.08
CA GLY A 146 -7.60 6.19 17.32
C GLY A 146 -6.39 5.62 18.07
N GLY A 147 -5.18 6.06 17.71
CA GLY A 147 -3.94 5.58 18.33
C GLY A 147 -3.38 4.25 17.77
N SER A 148 -4.07 3.61 16.82
CA SER A 148 -3.58 2.37 16.17
C SER A 148 -2.38 2.55 15.22
N GLY A 149 -1.83 3.77 15.10
CA GLY A 149 -0.64 4.03 14.29
C GLY A 149 -0.87 4.05 12.78
N ARG A 150 -2.13 4.05 12.28
CA ARG A 150 -2.50 4.05 10.85
C ARG A 150 -1.65 5.01 10.00
N LYS A 151 -1.52 6.26 10.45
CA LYS A 151 -0.74 7.31 9.79
C LYS A 151 0.76 6.98 9.73
N SER A 152 1.34 6.57 10.86
CA SER A 152 2.77 6.21 10.94
C SER A 152 3.10 4.95 10.13
N LEU A 153 2.23 3.93 10.18
CA LEU A 153 2.37 2.71 9.37
C LEU A 153 2.31 3.01 7.87
N CYS A 154 1.42 3.90 7.46
CA CYS A 154 1.33 4.31 6.05
C CYS A 154 2.55 5.11 5.60
N ARG A 155 3.05 6.03 6.44
CA ARG A 155 4.30 6.77 6.16
C ARG A 155 5.50 5.83 6.03
N LEU A 156 5.63 4.86 6.94
CA LEU A 156 6.69 3.85 6.87
C LEU A 156 6.57 3.00 5.60
N ALA A 157 5.38 2.50 5.27
CA ALA A 157 5.16 1.73 4.04
C ALA A 157 5.48 2.54 2.77
N THR A 158 5.11 3.83 2.75
CA THR A 158 5.41 4.77 1.66
C THR A 158 6.92 5.00 1.52
N TYR A 159 7.62 5.11 2.65
CA TYR A 159 9.07 5.26 2.69
C TYR A 159 9.78 3.99 2.18
N VAL A 160 9.34 2.82 2.63
CA VAL A 160 9.84 1.51 2.14
C VAL A 160 9.61 1.33 0.64
N ALA A 161 8.52 1.89 0.10
CA ALA A 161 8.23 1.89 -1.33
C ALA A 161 9.05 2.94 -2.12
N GLU A 162 9.88 3.74 -1.45
CA GLU A 162 10.67 4.84 -2.03
C GLU A 162 9.81 5.92 -2.73
N GLN A 163 8.58 6.11 -2.24
CA GLN A 163 7.63 7.08 -2.77
C GLN A 163 7.58 8.34 -1.89
N LYS A 164 7.21 9.48 -2.47
CA LYS A 164 6.99 10.71 -1.72
C LYS A 164 5.62 10.68 -1.03
N CYS A 165 5.60 10.91 0.28
CA CYS A 165 4.37 11.07 1.04
C CYS A 165 3.92 12.54 0.97
N PHE A 166 2.82 12.81 0.27
CA PHE A 166 2.19 14.11 0.23
C PHE A 166 1.07 14.16 1.28
N MET A 167 1.12 15.14 2.16
CA MET A 167 0.09 15.42 3.18
C MET A 167 -0.27 16.89 3.10
N ILE A 168 -1.55 17.21 3.25
CA ILE A 168 -1.97 18.61 3.38
C ILE A 168 -1.81 19.10 4.81
N GLU A 169 -1.56 20.39 4.96
CA GLU A 169 -1.46 21.05 6.27
C GLU A 169 -2.66 21.98 6.47
N ILE A 170 -3.52 21.65 7.43
CA ILE A 170 -4.71 22.45 7.72
C ILE A 170 -4.31 23.68 8.54
N GLY A 171 -4.29 24.83 7.87
CA GLY A 171 -4.08 26.15 8.48
C GLY A 171 -5.36 26.82 8.99
N ARG A 172 -5.22 28.05 9.48
CA ARG A 172 -6.40 28.90 9.79
C ARG A 172 -7.13 29.26 8.50
N ASN A 173 -8.45 29.13 8.49
CA ASN A 173 -9.32 29.42 7.34
C ASN A 173 -9.08 28.52 6.12
N TYR A 174 -8.59 27.30 6.30
CA TYR A 174 -8.46 26.33 5.22
C TYR A 174 -9.83 25.90 4.68
N ARG A 175 -10.08 26.14 3.39
CA ARG A 175 -11.35 25.85 2.71
C ARG A 175 -11.10 25.13 1.38
N ALA A 176 -12.16 24.93 0.59
CA ALA A 176 -12.08 24.31 -0.73
C ALA A 176 -11.07 24.98 -1.67
N THR A 177 -10.83 26.28 -1.57
CA THR A 177 -9.85 26.99 -2.42
C THR A 177 -8.43 26.53 -2.13
N GLU A 178 -8.02 26.53 -0.85
CA GLU A 178 -6.69 26.11 -0.44
C GLU A 178 -6.46 24.63 -0.73
N PHE A 179 -7.48 23.80 -0.51
CA PHE A 179 -7.42 22.38 -0.86
C PHE A 179 -7.19 22.15 -2.35
N ARG A 180 -7.87 22.90 -3.23
CA ARG A 180 -7.63 22.82 -4.68
C ARG A 180 -6.21 23.22 -5.06
N GLU A 181 -5.63 24.23 -4.39
CA GLU A 181 -4.23 24.60 -4.64
C GLU A 181 -3.26 23.50 -4.18
N ASP A 182 -3.49 22.87 -3.03
CA ASP A 182 -2.70 21.70 -2.60
C ASP A 182 -2.84 20.51 -3.58
N LEU A 183 -4.03 20.28 -4.13
CA LEU A 183 -4.22 19.28 -5.17
C LEU A 183 -3.45 19.65 -6.45
N LYS A 184 -3.37 20.92 -6.85
CA LYS A 184 -2.50 21.32 -7.98
C LYS A 184 -1.03 20.98 -7.71
N LEU A 185 -0.55 21.22 -6.49
CA LEU A 185 0.82 20.85 -6.08
C LEU A 185 1.03 19.34 -6.14
N LEU A 186 0.07 18.56 -5.65
CA LEU A 186 0.07 17.10 -5.74
C LEU A 186 0.17 16.62 -7.20
N TYR A 187 -0.65 17.17 -8.09
CA TYR A 187 -0.66 16.80 -9.51
C TYR A 187 0.63 17.22 -10.22
N ARG A 188 1.20 18.38 -9.89
CA ARG A 188 2.51 18.79 -10.43
C ARG A 188 3.64 17.89 -9.93
N GLN A 189 3.63 17.49 -8.66
CA GLN A 189 4.65 16.58 -8.11
C GLN A 189 4.57 15.19 -8.76
N ALA A 190 3.36 14.64 -8.86
CA ALA A 190 3.15 13.30 -9.41
C ALA A 190 3.31 13.26 -10.94
N GLY A 191 2.76 14.25 -11.65
CA GLY A 191 2.74 14.31 -13.10
C GLY A 191 3.96 15.00 -13.69
N CYS A 192 4.15 16.29 -13.39
CA CYS A 192 5.18 17.13 -14.05
C CYS A 192 6.59 16.76 -13.58
N ALA A 193 6.80 16.66 -12.26
CA ALA A 193 8.09 16.23 -11.71
C ALA A 193 8.33 14.72 -11.80
N ASN A 194 7.33 13.96 -12.25
CA ASN A 194 7.34 12.50 -12.37
C ASN A 194 7.87 11.79 -11.11
N LYS A 195 7.47 12.26 -9.93
CA LYS A 195 7.85 11.65 -8.66
C LYS A 195 6.73 10.72 -8.19
N PRO A 196 6.98 9.40 -8.02
CA PRO A 196 6.03 8.49 -7.39
C PRO A 196 5.56 9.07 -6.05
N THR A 197 4.25 9.32 -5.94
CA THR A 197 3.68 10.08 -4.83
C THR A 197 2.45 9.37 -4.27
N ILE A 198 2.42 9.24 -2.94
CA ILE A 198 1.26 8.79 -2.18
C ILE A 198 0.62 9.98 -1.50
N PHE A 199 -0.66 10.18 -1.77
CA PHE A 199 -1.45 11.16 -1.06
C PHE A 199 -2.01 10.54 0.21
N LEU A 200 -1.49 10.96 1.37
CA LEU A 200 -2.00 10.56 2.67
C LEU A 200 -2.98 11.61 3.19
N PHE A 201 -4.24 11.19 3.30
CA PHE A 201 -5.35 12.02 3.75
C PHE A 201 -6.07 11.35 4.92
N ASP A 202 -6.19 12.06 6.04
CA ASP A 202 -6.78 11.56 7.29
C ASP A 202 -8.07 12.30 7.66
N GLU A 203 -8.84 11.69 8.57
CA GLU A 203 -10.14 12.21 9.03
C GLU A 203 -10.06 13.61 9.68
N THR A 204 -8.90 14.00 10.22
CA THR A 204 -8.70 15.32 10.83
C THR A 204 -8.52 16.43 9.80
N GLN A 205 -8.22 16.06 8.55
CA GLN A 205 -8.02 16.97 7.43
C GLN A 205 -9.32 17.28 6.66
N ILE A 206 -10.44 16.62 6.98
CA ILE A 206 -11.75 16.86 6.35
C ILE A 206 -12.42 18.06 7.01
N VAL A 207 -12.20 19.25 6.46
CA VAL A 207 -12.81 20.51 6.95
C VAL A 207 -14.17 20.76 6.32
N GLU A 208 -14.32 20.47 5.02
CA GLU A 208 -15.56 20.64 4.26
C GLU A 208 -15.91 19.32 3.54
N GLU A 209 -17.20 19.01 3.43
CA GLU A 209 -17.69 17.78 2.78
C GLU A 209 -17.24 17.68 1.31
N SER A 210 -17.09 18.83 0.64
CA SER A 210 -16.58 18.94 -0.73
C SER A 210 -15.20 18.30 -0.91
N PHE A 211 -14.40 18.15 0.15
CA PHE A 211 -13.08 17.52 0.06
C PHE A 211 -13.21 16.05 -0.38
N VAL A 212 -14.20 15.35 0.18
CA VAL A 212 -14.47 13.94 -0.14
C VAL A 212 -14.93 13.80 -1.59
N GLU A 213 -15.69 14.76 -2.12
CA GLU A 213 -16.09 14.77 -3.54
C GLU A 213 -14.88 14.89 -4.47
N TYR A 214 -13.91 15.74 -4.13
CA TYR A 214 -12.65 15.84 -4.87
C TYR A 214 -11.84 14.55 -4.81
N ILE A 215 -11.72 13.91 -3.63
CA ILE A 215 -11.07 12.60 -3.51
C ILE A 215 -11.77 11.56 -4.40
N ASN A 216 -13.10 11.54 -4.40
CA ASN A 216 -13.86 10.60 -5.23
C ASN A 216 -13.60 10.79 -6.74
N ASN A 217 -13.48 12.04 -7.19
CA ASN A 217 -13.10 12.36 -8.57
C ASN A 217 -11.68 11.84 -8.89
N ILE A 218 -10.70 12.07 -8.00
CA ILE A 218 -9.34 11.53 -8.16
C ILE A 218 -9.35 10.00 -8.29
N LEU A 219 -10.12 9.30 -7.46
CA LEU A 219 -10.18 7.84 -7.49
C LEU A 219 -10.87 7.30 -8.74
N THR A 220 -11.95 7.96 -9.18
CA THR A 220 -12.79 7.48 -10.29
C THR A 220 -12.20 7.83 -11.65
N SER A 221 -11.98 9.12 -11.91
CA SER A 221 -11.50 9.62 -13.21
C SER A 221 -10.00 9.88 -13.25
N GLY A 222 -9.35 10.06 -12.10
CA GLY A 222 -7.95 10.50 -12.04
C GLY A 222 -7.79 12.01 -12.24
N GLU A 223 -8.89 12.77 -12.32
CA GLU A 223 -8.88 14.22 -12.51
C GLU A 223 -9.93 14.89 -11.61
N VAL A 224 -9.61 16.09 -11.14
CA VAL A 224 -10.60 16.96 -10.49
C VAL A 224 -11.12 17.98 -11.52
N PRO A 225 -12.45 18.06 -11.74
CA PRO A 225 -13.01 18.99 -12.72
C PRO A 225 -12.62 20.45 -12.48
N ASN A 226 -12.16 21.11 -13.54
CA ASN A 226 -11.72 22.50 -13.53
C ASN A 226 -10.62 22.79 -12.48
N LEU A 227 -9.78 21.80 -12.12
CA LEU A 227 -8.69 22.00 -11.16
C LEU A 227 -7.70 23.07 -11.66
N PHE A 228 -7.25 22.92 -12.91
CA PHE A 228 -6.45 23.93 -13.60
C PHE A 228 -7.36 24.80 -14.48
N THR A 229 -7.10 26.10 -14.47
CA THR A 229 -7.80 27.05 -15.35
C THR A 229 -7.34 26.88 -16.80
N LYS A 230 -8.13 27.40 -17.75
CA LYS A 230 -7.80 27.34 -19.19
C LYS A 230 -6.45 27.99 -19.52
N ASP A 231 -6.04 28.98 -18.73
CA ASP A 231 -4.78 29.68 -18.92
C ASP A 231 -3.59 28.93 -18.28
N GLU A 232 -3.83 28.14 -17.22
CA GLU A 232 -2.79 27.29 -16.59
C GLU A 232 -2.52 26.00 -17.36
N LEU A 233 -3.53 25.44 -18.05
CA LEU A 233 -3.43 24.15 -18.75
C LEU A 233 -2.27 24.07 -19.75
N PRO A 234 -2.02 25.07 -20.64
CA PRO A 234 -0.88 25.03 -21.54
C PRO A 234 0.46 24.90 -20.82
N GLY A 235 0.65 25.65 -19.73
CA GLY A 235 1.88 25.60 -18.94
C GLY A 235 2.11 24.24 -18.29
N VAL A 236 1.06 23.64 -17.70
CA VAL A 236 1.14 22.30 -17.10
C VAL A 236 1.44 21.24 -18.16
N LEU A 237 0.84 21.34 -19.35
CA LEU A 237 1.10 20.41 -20.44
C LEU A 237 2.53 20.51 -20.98
N ASP A 238 3.10 21.71 -20.99
CA ASP A 238 4.50 21.92 -21.37
C ASP A 238 5.46 21.41 -20.28
N GLU A 239 5.09 21.48 -18.99
CA GLU A 239 5.88 20.89 -17.89
C GLU A 239 5.90 19.35 -17.89
N VAL A 240 4.88 18.70 -18.48
CA VAL A 240 4.78 17.24 -18.57
C VAL A 240 5.55 16.67 -19.78
N ARG A 241 5.81 17.49 -20.81
CA ARG A 241 6.45 17.07 -22.06
C ARG A 241 7.96 16.98 -21.95
#